data_AF-A5DK44-F1
#
_entry.id   AF-A5DK44-F1
#
_cell.length_a   1.000
_cell.length_b   1.000
_cell.length_c   1.000
_cell.angle_alpha   90.00
_cell.angle_beta   90.00
_cell.angle_gamma   90.00
#
_symmetry.space_group_name_H-M   'P 1'
#
loop_
_entity.id
_entity.type
_entity.pdbx_description
1 polymer ?
#
loop_
_entity_poly.entity_id
_entity_poly.type
_entity_poly.pdbx_seq_one_letter_code
_entity_poly.pdbx_strand_id
1 'polypeptide(L)'
;MSSIKHLEADLTSLSNECKRRNSNIRSECDVAVSILKNYSPDASVEALNDDQRRLLAAPLVSTLASNNTKLVTISISAINRLAGTTAFSTATLGPLLDGLLEASHLAMDIQLRILQCLPPLMQNYIVEIRGKLLLRLLQIGSGLTVANKPAVVINTAAATLQQLFGYIYERNEKYGLEAVPEKTDKQPHEAKIDNKITFLDDLSYEGYLIFKDLCNILNESPASFLEGIPLKPLASLEFIHTVINNQRDLFRSRPDLIFLFKDHLVPSLLHILNSPTKSFPYFVRCLRVIQCLLMYYVDKLEIESEVLLSFLNHLLLNEENIPQEWATKSFSWDKILVLETLLGLFNNFSAILTIYEKFDNSKTKKNVLLEMLNTLQVFISHNSYLVTEALEPITANHSPSDYISKKSSSYESPCWITSTKPNHPLLYFKPTPYYLIFS
;
A
#
# COMPACT_ATOMS: atom_id res chain seq x y z
N MET A 1 10.52 -11.03 -24.13
CA MET A 1 11.05 -12.41 -24.06
C MET A 1 12.54 -12.35 -23.91
N SER A 2 13.08 -12.94 -22.84
CA SER A 2 14.52 -12.94 -22.56
C SER A 2 15.18 -14.02 -23.43
N SER A 3 15.70 -13.63 -24.59
CA SER A 3 16.34 -14.59 -25.50
C SER A 3 17.75 -14.96 -25.03
N ILE A 4 18.18 -16.17 -25.38
CA ILE A 4 19.53 -16.68 -25.09
C ILE A 4 20.61 -15.73 -25.60
N LYS A 5 20.40 -15.06 -26.75
CA LYS A 5 21.31 -14.03 -27.28
C LYS A 5 21.59 -12.88 -26.30
N HIS A 6 20.58 -12.41 -25.57
CA HIS A 6 20.78 -11.33 -24.60
C HIS A 6 21.60 -11.83 -23.40
N LEU A 7 21.30 -13.03 -22.92
CA LEU A 7 22.01 -13.64 -21.81
C LEU A 7 23.48 -13.93 -22.16
N GLU A 8 23.76 -14.40 -23.37
CA GLU A 8 25.12 -14.62 -23.86
C GLU A 8 25.92 -13.30 -23.91
N ALA A 9 25.30 -12.22 -24.40
CA ALA A 9 25.92 -10.91 -24.44
C ALA A 9 26.25 -10.38 -23.04
N ASP A 10 25.34 -10.57 -22.07
CA ASP A 10 25.54 -10.17 -20.68
C ASP A 10 26.66 -10.95 -20.00
N LEU A 11 26.66 -12.29 -20.15
CA LEU A 11 27.69 -13.16 -19.56
C LEU A 11 29.06 -12.91 -20.18
N THR A 12 29.11 -12.60 -21.48
CA THR A 12 30.35 -12.22 -22.17
C THR A 12 30.86 -10.87 -21.69
N SER A 13 29.97 -9.88 -21.53
CA SER A 13 30.31 -8.58 -20.93
C SER A 13 30.84 -8.74 -19.51
N LEU A 14 30.20 -9.61 -18.72
CA LEU A 14 30.58 -9.91 -17.35
C LEU A 14 31.96 -10.62 -17.28
N SER A 15 32.20 -11.61 -18.14
CA SER A 15 33.50 -12.30 -18.24
C SER A 15 34.64 -11.32 -18.58
N ASN A 16 34.40 -10.41 -19.52
CA ASN A 16 35.37 -9.39 -19.92
C ASN A 16 35.71 -8.42 -18.78
N GLU A 17 34.74 -8.06 -17.94
CA GLU A 17 34.93 -7.11 -16.83
C GLU A 17 35.57 -7.77 -15.59
N CYS A 18 35.44 -9.10 -15.41
CA CYS A 18 35.97 -9.81 -14.23
C CYS A 18 37.51 -9.83 -14.10
N LYS A 19 38.25 -9.55 -15.19
CA LYS A 19 39.74 -9.47 -15.25
C LYS A 19 40.44 -10.54 -14.37
N ARG A 20 41.60 -10.25 -13.75
CA ARG A 20 42.36 -11.20 -12.91
C ARG A 20 41.89 -11.27 -11.45
N ARG A 21 41.09 -10.30 -10.97
CA ARG A 21 40.69 -10.24 -9.56
C ARG A 21 39.58 -11.24 -9.20
N ASN A 22 38.69 -11.53 -10.15
CA ASN A 22 37.55 -12.43 -9.95
C ASN A 22 37.63 -13.64 -10.89
N SER A 23 38.71 -14.42 -10.78
CA SER A 23 38.96 -15.59 -11.65
C SER A 23 37.86 -16.64 -11.57
N ASN A 24 37.27 -16.84 -10.39
CA ASN A 24 36.20 -17.83 -10.17
C ASN A 24 34.92 -17.44 -10.92
N ILE A 25 34.50 -16.17 -10.82
CA ILE A 25 33.33 -15.65 -11.54
C ILE A 25 33.57 -15.74 -13.05
N ARG A 26 34.79 -15.45 -13.51
CA ARG A 26 35.14 -15.59 -14.93
C ARG A 26 35.00 -17.04 -15.40
N SER A 27 35.50 -18.02 -14.64
CA SER A 27 35.34 -19.42 -15.00
C SER A 27 33.87 -19.86 -15.03
N GLU A 28 33.04 -19.36 -14.11
CA GLU A 28 31.59 -19.61 -14.10
C GLU A 28 30.91 -19.03 -15.35
N CYS A 29 31.28 -17.81 -15.77
CA CYS A 29 30.80 -17.20 -17.01
C CYS A 29 31.21 -18.03 -18.23
N ASP A 30 32.46 -18.49 -18.31
CA ASP A 30 32.96 -19.23 -19.46
C ASP A 30 32.25 -20.60 -19.61
N VAL A 31 31.96 -21.27 -18.48
CA VAL A 31 31.12 -22.48 -18.45
C VAL A 31 29.70 -22.16 -18.91
N ALA A 32 29.07 -21.11 -18.37
CA ALA A 32 27.71 -20.71 -18.76
C ALA A 32 27.60 -20.38 -20.26
N VAL A 33 28.55 -19.63 -20.82
CA VAL A 33 28.60 -19.31 -22.26
C VAL A 33 28.82 -20.56 -23.11
N SER A 34 29.64 -21.52 -22.65
CA SER A 34 29.83 -22.78 -23.38
C SER A 34 28.55 -23.60 -23.51
N ILE A 35 27.68 -23.55 -22.49
CA ILE A 35 26.37 -24.21 -22.50
C ILE A 35 25.43 -23.52 -23.50
N LEU A 36 25.39 -22.18 -23.49
CA LEU A 36 24.50 -21.39 -24.36
C LEU A 36 24.81 -21.57 -25.85
N LYS A 37 26.07 -21.80 -26.22
CA LYS A 37 26.47 -22.05 -27.62
C LYS A 37 25.83 -23.29 -28.25
N ASN A 38 25.32 -24.21 -27.46
CA ASN A 38 24.65 -25.42 -27.95
C ASN A 38 23.17 -25.18 -28.32
N TYR A 39 22.66 -23.97 -28.10
CA TYR A 39 21.25 -23.62 -28.30
C TYR A 39 21.07 -22.54 -29.37
N SER A 40 19.87 -22.48 -29.95
CA SER A 40 19.53 -21.43 -30.91
C SER A 40 19.50 -20.06 -30.23
N PRO A 41 20.05 -18.99 -30.84
CA PRO A 41 20.08 -17.64 -30.28
C PRO A 41 18.70 -17.05 -29.90
N ASP A 42 17.66 -17.49 -30.61
CA ASP A 42 16.28 -17.03 -30.43
C ASP A 42 15.45 -17.92 -29.48
N ALA A 43 16.02 -19.03 -28.98
CA ALA A 43 15.32 -19.88 -28.04
C ALA A 43 15.12 -19.20 -26.68
N SER A 44 14.03 -19.57 -26.00
CA SER A 44 13.73 -19.12 -24.64
C SER A 44 14.62 -19.84 -23.63
N VAL A 45 15.07 -19.12 -22.60
CA VAL A 45 15.83 -19.68 -21.47
C VAL A 45 15.00 -20.71 -20.68
N GLU A 46 13.67 -20.65 -20.79
CA GLU A 46 12.73 -21.57 -20.13
C GLU A 46 12.77 -23.00 -20.69
N ALA A 47 13.28 -23.18 -21.91
CA ALA A 47 13.40 -24.49 -22.55
C ALA A 47 14.59 -25.32 -21.99
N LEU A 48 15.37 -24.75 -21.06
CA LEU A 48 16.55 -25.37 -20.48
C LEU A 48 16.22 -26.18 -19.23
N ASN A 49 16.98 -27.24 -19.00
CA ASN A 49 16.82 -28.09 -17.82
C ASN A 49 17.21 -27.34 -16.54
N ASP A 50 16.69 -27.75 -15.37
CA ASP A 50 16.94 -27.11 -14.07
C ASP A 50 18.42 -26.96 -13.73
N ASP A 51 19.23 -27.98 -14.02
CA ASP A 51 20.68 -27.95 -13.79
C ASP A 51 21.37 -26.90 -14.66
N GLN A 52 20.93 -26.76 -15.91
CA GLN A 52 21.45 -25.75 -16.83
C GLN A 52 21.02 -24.36 -16.38
N ARG A 53 19.76 -24.17 -16.01
CA ARG A 53 19.26 -22.90 -15.44
C ARG A 53 20.05 -22.49 -14.19
N ARG A 54 20.40 -23.46 -13.34
CA ARG A 54 21.26 -23.23 -12.16
C ARG A 54 22.67 -22.79 -12.55
N LEU A 55 23.31 -23.47 -13.50
CA LEU A 55 24.66 -23.12 -13.97
C LEU A 55 24.71 -21.76 -14.66
N LEU A 56 23.66 -21.37 -15.38
CA LEU A 56 23.55 -20.06 -16.01
C LEU A 56 23.35 -18.92 -15.00
N ALA A 57 22.64 -19.19 -13.91
CA ALA A 57 22.41 -18.21 -12.85
C ALA A 57 23.58 -18.09 -11.86
N ALA A 58 24.40 -19.13 -11.72
CA ALA A 58 25.55 -19.15 -10.82
C ALA A 58 26.47 -17.92 -10.93
N PRO A 59 27.01 -17.54 -12.12
CA PRO A 59 27.87 -16.36 -12.24
C PRO A 59 27.14 -15.06 -11.86
N LEU A 60 25.82 -14.98 -12.11
CA LEU A 60 25.02 -13.81 -11.78
C LEU A 60 24.78 -13.69 -10.27
N VAL A 61 24.65 -14.80 -9.55
CA VAL A 61 24.50 -14.78 -8.08
C VAL A 61 25.86 -14.52 -7.42
N SER A 62 26.93 -15.16 -7.90
CA SER A 62 28.29 -14.97 -7.38
C SER A 62 28.77 -13.51 -7.47
N THR A 63 28.36 -12.78 -8.51
CA THR A 63 28.72 -11.35 -8.64
C THR A 63 27.99 -10.45 -7.67
N LEU A 64 26.75 -10.76 -7.27
CA LEU A 64 26.02 -9.99 -6.26
C LEU A 64 26.79 -9.95 -4.93
N ALA A 65 27.43 -11.06 -4.56
CA ALA A 65 28.26 -11.16 -3.36
C ALA A 65 29.66 -10.50 -3.50
N SER A 66 30.07 -10.11 -4.71
CA SER A 66 31.43 -9.60 -4.96
C SER A 66 31.68 -8.17 -4.47
N ASN A 67 30.63 -7.44 -4.08
CA ASN A 67 30.64 -6.01 -3.71
C ASN A 67 31.24 -5.07 -4.78
N ASN A 68 31.52 -5.55 -5.99
CA ASN A 68 32.01 -4.74 -7.09
C ASN A 68 30.83 -4.11 -7.84
N THR A 69 30.58 -2.83 -7.58
CA THR A 69 29.44 -2.09 -8.12
C THR A 69 29.27 -2.24 -9.64
N LYS A 70 30.36 -2.19 -10.42
CA LYS A 70 30.28 -2.35 -11.88
C LYS A 70 29.77 -3.73 -12.30
N LEU A 71 30.30 -4.80 -11.67
CA LEU A 71 29.88 -6.16 -11.97
C LEU A 71 28.44 -6.41 -11.52
N VAL A 72 28.10 -5.92 -10.33
CA VAL A 72 26.74 -6.02 -9.77
C VAL A 72 25.72 -5.31 -10.67
N THR A 73 26.05 -4.12 -11.20
CA THR A 73 25.17 -3.38 -12.11
C THR A 73 24.89 -4.16 -13.40
N ILE A 74 25.89 -4.83 -13.98
CA ILE A 74 25.73 -5.69 -15.17
C ILE A 74 24.84 -6.90 -14.82
N SER A 75 25.15 -7.58 -13.72
CA SER A 75 24.42 -8.79 -13.31
C SER A 75 22.97 -8.51 -12.95
N ILE A 76 22.67 -7.44 -12.24
CA ILE A 76 21.28 -7.08 -11.90
C ILE A 76 20.49 -6.71 -13.16
N SER A 77 21.10 -6.07 -14.16
CA SER A 77 20.43 -5.85 -15.44
C SER A 77 20.03 -7.15 -16.13
N ALA A 78 20.91 -8.15 -16.11
CA ALA A 78 20.59 -9.48 -16.64
C ALA A 78 19.50 -10.16 -15.80
N ILE A 79 19.60 -10.11 -14.47
CA ILE A 79 18.61 -10.65 -13.54
C ILE A 79 17.23 -10.02 -13.76
N ASN A 80 17.12 -8.70 -13.92
CA ASN A 80 15.82 -8.05 -14.15
C ASN A 80 15.14 -8.53 -15.43
N ARG A 81 15.91 -8.80 -16.49
CA ARG A 81 15.37 -9.42 -17.71
C ARG A 81 14.93 -10.86 -17.45
N LEU A 82 15.73 -11.64 -16.74
CA LEU A 82 15.43 -13.04 -16.45
C LEU A 82 14.28 -13.20 -15.44
N ALA A 83 14.11 -12.27 -14.50
CA ALA A 83 13.06 -12.29 -13.48
C ALA A 83 11.67 -12.16 -14.08
N GLY A 84 11.55 -11.53 -15.26
CA GLY A 84 10.33 -11.50 -16.06
C GLY A 84 9.98 -12.82 -16.74
N THR A 85 10.80 -13.87 -16.57
CA THR A 85 10.60 -15.21 -17.13
C THR A 85 10.82 -16.29 -16.05
N THR A 86 10.44 -17.53 -16.32
CA THR A 86 10.70 -18.67 -15.43
C THR A 86 12.13 -19.23 -15.59
N ALA A 87 13.13 -18.36 -15.75
CA ALA A 87 14.51 -18.73 -16.08
C ALA A 87 15.36 -19.24 -14.91
N PHE A 88 14.94 -19.01 -13.66
CA PHE A 88 15.64 -19.46 -12.46
C PHE A 88 15.06 -20.79 -11.97
N SER A 89 15.93 -21.68 -11.49
CA SER A 89 15.49 -22.87 -10.77
C SER A 89 15.12 -22.54 -9.32
N THR A 90 14.24 -23.33 -8.72
CA THR A 90 13.76 -23.14 -7.35
C THR A 90 14.90 -23.12 -6.31
N ALA A 91 15.92 -23.96 -6.52
CA ALA A 91 17.13 -24.02 -5.70
C ALA A 91 17.98 -22.75 -5.77
N THR A 92 17.84 -21.95 -6.83
CA THR A 92 18.63 -20.72 -7.05
C THR A 92 17.97 -19.49 -6.42
N LEU A 93 16.65 -19.54 -6.16
CA LEU A 93 15.90 -18.41 -5.59
C LEU A 93 16.45 -17.97 -4.24
N GLY A 94 16.79 -18.92 -3.35
CA GLY A 94 17.40 -18.61 -2.05
C GLY A 94 18.70 -17.81 -2.17
N PRO A 95 19.74 -18.38 -2.82
CA PRO A 95 21.00 -17.68 -3.07
C PRO A 95 20.84 -16.35 -3.81
N LEU A 96 19.91 -16.26 -4.76
CA LEU A 96 19.61 -15.03 -5.48
C LEU A 96 19.08 -13.94 -4.54
N LEU A 97 18.10 -14.26 -3.70
CA LEU A 97 17.56 -13.30 -2.71
C LEU A 97 18.62 -12.89 -1.69
N ASP A 98 19.45 -13.84 -1.23
CA ASP A 98 20.55 -13.54 -0.31
C ASP A 98 21.57 -12.59 -0.98
N GLY A 99 21.92 -12.81 -2.25
CA GLY A 99 22.78 -11.92 -3.01
C GLY A 99 22.16 -10.54 -3.25
N LEU A 100 20.85 -10.45 -3.53
CA LEU A 100 20.14 -9.19 -3.69
C LEU A 100 20.08 -8.40 -2.37
N LEU A 101 19.96 -9.10 -1.24
CA LEU A 101 19.99 -8.48 0.08
C LEU A 101 21.36 -7.83 0.35
N GLU A 102 22.46 -8.53 0.08
CA GLU A 102 23.81 -7.96 0.21
C GLU A 102 24.02 -6.77 -0.74
N ALA A 103 23.59 -6.90 -1.99
CA ALA A 103 23.67 -5.84 -2.99
C ALA A 103 22.80 -4.61 -2.66
N SER A 104 21.80 -4.74 -1.79
CA SER A 104 20.93 -3.63 -1.36
C SER A 104 21.67 -2.53 -0.57
N HIS A 105 22.86 -2.85 -0.05
CA HIS A 105 23.74 -1.92 0.64
C HIS A 105 24.59 -1.06 -0.31
N LEU A 106 24.60 -1.36 -1.61
CA LEU A 106 25.38 -0.65 -2.62
C LEU A 106 24.69 0.66 -3.08
N ALA A 107 25.15 1.21 -4.20
CA ALA A 107 24.72 2.49 -4.73
C ALA A 107 23.22 2.54 -5.08
N MET A 108 22.67 3.76 -5.16
CA MET A 108 21.25 4.02 -5.37
C MET A 108 20.69 3.38 -6.66
N ASP A 109 21.46 3.41 -7.75
CA ASP A 109 21.07 2.82 -9.02
C ASP A 109 20.88 1.30 -8.91
N ILE A 110 21.75 0.63 -8.15
CA ILE A 110 21.64 -0.80 -7.83
C ILE A 110 20.38 -1.05 -6.99
N GLN A 111 20.15 -0.26 -5.94
CA GLN A 111 18.95 -0.38 -5.09
C GLN A 111 17.65 -0.29 -5.89
N LEU A 112 17.54 0.69 -6.79
CA LEU A 112 16.34 0.86 -7.63
C LEU A 112 16.16 -0.31 -8.61
N ARG A 113 17.24 -0.85 -9.17
CA ARG A 113 17.16 -2.03 -10.04
C ARG A 113 16.76 -3.28 -9.27
N ILE A 114 17.22 -3.45 -8.02
CA ILE A 114 16.76 -4.53 -7.13
C ILE A 114 15.26 -4.41 -6.91
N LEU A 115 14.75 -3.22 -6.58
CA LEU A 115 13.32 -2.99 -6.36
C LEU A 115 12.46 -3.27 -7.60
N GLN A 116 13.00 -3.02 -8.80
CA GLN A 116 12.34 -3.39 -10.06
C GLN A 116 12.31 -4.91 -10.30
N CYS A 117 13.25 -5.66 -9.71
CA CYS A 117 13.34 -7.12 -9.84
C CYS A 117 12.31 -7.86 -8.99
N LEU A 118 11.99 -7.35 -7.79
CA LEU A 118 11.22 -8.11 -6.80
C LEU A 118 9.79 -8.44 -7.26
N PRO A 119 9.01 -7.50 -7.84
CA PRO A 119 7.66 -7.78 -8.32
C PRO A 119 7.58 -8.89 -9.38
N PRO A 120 8.32 -8.84 -10.52
CA PRO A 120 8.24 -9.91 -11.52
C PRO A 120 8.77 -11.24 -10.98
N LEU A 121 9.76 -11.23 -10.08
CA LEU A 121 10.23 -12.44 -9.42
C LEU A 121 9.11 -13.07 -8.56
N MET A 122 8.43 -12.28 -7.73
CA MET A 122 7.31 -12.77 -6.92
C MET A 122 6.17 -13.30 -7.80
N GLN A 123 5.83 -12.59 -8.87
CA GLN A 123 4.72 -12.96 -9.75
C GLN A 123 4.99 -14.26 -10.53
N ASN A 124 6.22 -14.46 -11.03
CA ASN A 124 6.58 -15.65 -11.82
C ASN A 124 6.86 -16.90 -10.97
N TYR A 125 7.28 -16.73 -9.71
CA TYR A 125 7.54 -17.82 -8.76
C TYR A 125 6.57 -17.76 -7.58
N ILE A 126 5.30 -17.45 -7.89
CA ILE A 126 4.27 -17.17 -6.89
C ILE A 126 4.06 -18.35 -5.93
N VAL A 127 4.15 -19.59 -6.43
CA VAL A 127 3.95 -20.81 -5.63
C VAL A 127 5.20 -21.15 -4.79
N GLU A 128 6.38 -20.88 -5.33
CA GLU A 128 7.66 -21.27 -4.75
C GLU A 128 8.16 -20.30 -3.67
N ILE A 129 7.86 -19.00 -3.80
CA ILE A 129 8.30 -17.97 -2.85
C ILE A 129 7.36 -17.96 -1.64
N ARG A 130 7.59 -18.91 -0.72
CA ARG A 130 6.87 -19.06 0.55
C ARG A 130 7.82 -19.17 1.74
N GLY A 131 7.29 -18.99 2.94
CA GLY A 131 8.01 -19.09 4.21
C GLY A 131 9.26 -18.22 4.22
N LYS A 132 10.42 -18.85 4.44
CA LYS A 132 11.71 -18.16 4.53
C LYS A 132 12.08 -17.34 3.29
N LEU A 133 11.71 -17.80 2.08
CA LEU A 133 11.99 -17.06 0.85
C LEU A 133 11.16 -15.78 0.77
N LEU A 134 9.89 -15.85 1.17
CA LEU A 134 9.01 -14.68 1.23
C LEU A 134 9.54 -13.66 2.25
N LEU A 135 9.93 -14.12 3.44
CA LEU A 135 10.48 -13.23 4.48
C LEU A 135 11.74 -12.50 4.00
N ARG A 136 12.66 -13.21 3.32
CA ARG A 136 13.86 -12.58 2.71
C ARG A 136 13.47 -11.55 1.66
N LEU A 137 12.51 -11.86 0.80
CA LEU A 137 12.05 -10.96 -0.24
C LEU A 137 11.45 -9.67 0.35
N LEU A 138 10.62 -9.80 1.39
CA LEU A 138 10.06 -8.66 2.13
C LEU A 138 11.12 -7.89 2.92
N GLN A 139 12.15 -8.57 3.44
CA GLN A 139 13.29 -7.95 4.14
C GLN A 139 14.08 -7.03 3.21
N ILE A 140 14.30 -7.42 1.95
CA ILE A 140 14.98 -6.56 0.96
C ILE A 140 14.17 -5.28 0.74
N GLY A 141 12.86 -5.40 0.49
CA GLY A 141 11.99 -4.25 0.25
C GLY A 141 11.92 -3.33 1.47
N SER A 142 11.68 -3.87 2.65
CA SER A 142 11.57 -3.12 3.90
C SER A 142 12.88 -2.46 4.33
N GLY A 143 14.02 -3.12 4.15
CA GLY A 143 15.34 -2.54 4.44
C GLY A 143 15.65 -1.28 3.61
N LEU A 144 15.06 -1.15 2.43
CA LEU A 144 15.18 0.03 1.57
C LEU A 144 14.21 1.17 1.93
N THR A 145 13.28 0.97 2.87
CA THR A 145 12.36 2.02 3.38
C THR A 145 12.90 2.78 4.60
N VAL A 146 14.10 2.43 5.07
CA VAL A 146 14.76 3.06 6.23
C VAL A 146 15.10 4.53 5.93
N ALA A 147 14.96 5.39 6.94
CA ALA A 147 15.02 6.86 6.79
C ALA A 147 16.34 7.41 6.21
N ASN A 148 17.43 6.66 6.28
CA ASN A 148 18.75 7.08 5.77
C ASN A 148 18.91 6.89 4.25
N LYS A 149 17.89 6.42 3.54
CA LYS A 149 17.92 6.21 2.09
C LYS A 149 17.35 7.42 1.34
N PRO A 150 17.73 7.65 0.07
CA PRO A 150 17.14 8.71 -0.75
C PRO A 150 15.62 8.55 -0.88
N ALA A 151 14.88 9.67 -0.91
CA ALA A 151 13.41 9.66 -0.97
C ALA A 151 12.86 8.85 -2.16
N VAL A 152 13.54 8.88 -3.32
CA VAL A 152 13.18 8.06 -4.49
C VAL A 152 13.22 6.57 -4.17
N VAL A 153 14.25 6.11 -3.45
CA VAL A 153 14.39 4.70 -3.05
C VAL A 153 13.32 4.33 -2.04
N ILE A 154 13.08 5.18 -1.03
CA ILE A 154 12.06 4.92 0.00
C ILE A 154 10.68 4.78 -0.63
N ASN A 155 10.31 5.71 -1.52
CA ASN A 155 9.00 5.70 -2.16
C ASN A 155 8.84 4.51 -3.13
N THR A 156 9.87 4.21 -3.93
CA THR A 156 9.85 3.02 -4.79
C THR A 156 9.76 1.75 -3.95
N ALA A 157 10.51 1.64 -2.85
CA ALA A 157 10.48 0.49 -1.96
C ALA A 157 9.11 0.29 -1.31
N ALA A 158 8.47 1.37 -0.86
CA ALA A 158 7.12 1.32 -0.31
C ALA A 158 6.09 0.84 -1.35
N ALA A 159 6.16 1.35 -2.59
CA ALA A 159 5.30 0.91 -3.68
C ALA A 159 5.56 -0.56 -4.07
N THR A 160 6.82 -0.98 -4.13
CA THR A 160 7.20 -2.38 -4.36
C THR A 160 6.63 -3.28 -3.26
N LEU A 161 6.76 -2.92 -1.98
CA LEU A 161 6.18 -3.70 -0.88
C LEU A 161 4.65 -3.80 -0.99
N GLN A 162 3.95 -2.73 -1.35
CA GLN A 162 2.50 -2.77 -1.59
C GLN A 162 2.13 -3.82 -2.64
N GLN A 163 2.89 -3.88 -3.75
CA GLN A 163 2.69 -4.89 -4.79
C GLN A 163 2.95 -6.30 -4.28
N LEU A 164 4.03 -6.49 -3.52
CA LEU A 164 4.40 -7.79 -2.96
C LEU A 164 3.35 -8.34 -1.99
N PHE A 165 2.80 -7.50 -1.10
CA PHE A 165 1.66 -7.87 -0.28
C PHE A 165 0.43 -8.21 -1.14
N GLY A 166 0.15 -7.45 -2.19
CA GLY A 166 -0.90 -7.78 -3.16
C GLY A 166 -0.74 -9.19 -3.75
N TYR A 167 0.45 -9.55 -4.20
CA TYR A 167 0.73 -10.89 -4.76
C TYR A 167 0.58 -12.02 -3.72
N ILE A 168 0.91 -11.78 -2.45
CA ILE A 168 0.68 -12.76 -1.38
C ILE A 168 -0.81 -13.11 -1.29
N TYR A 169 -1.70 -12.13 -1.38
CA TYR A 169 -3.15 -12.37 -1.27
C TYR A 169 -3.79 -12.83 -2.58
N GLU A 170 -3.32 -12.37 -3.74
CA GLU A 170 -3.72 -12.94 -5.04
C GLU A 170 -3.40 -14.45 -5.11
N ARG A 171 -2.24 -14.84 -4.57
CA ARG A 171 -1.87 -16.25 -4.46
C ARG A 171 -2.79 -17.04 -3.54
N ASN A 172 -3.13 -16.47 -2.38
CA ASN A 172 -4.06 -17.09 -1.44
C ASN A 172 -5.45 -17.27 -2.06
N GLU A 173 -5.91 -16.30 -2.84
CA GLU A 173 -7.18 -16.37 -3.57
C GLU A 173 -7.17 -17.48 -4.64
N LYS A 174 -6.06 -17.63 -5.36
CA LYS A 174 -5.97 -18.60 -6.47
C LYS A 174 -5.69 -20.04 -6.03
N TYR A 175 -4.90 -20.24 -4.98
CA TYR A 175 -4.39 -21.56 -4.58
C TYR A 175 -4.72 -21.97 -3.15
N GLY A 176 -5.24 -21.04 -2.33
CA GLY A 176 -5.64 -21.34 -0.96
C GLY A 176 -6.83 -22.27 -0.93
N LEU A 177 -6.87 -23.16 0.06
CA LEU A 177 -8.01 -24.04 0.30
C LEU A 177 -8.98 -23.37 1.28
N GLU A 178 -10.25 -23.73 1.16
CA GLU A 178 -11.25 -23.31 2.15
C GLU A 178 -10.92 -23.88 3.53
N ALA A 179 -11.19 -23.09 4.57
CA ALA A 179 -11.01 -23.50 5.96
C ALA A 179 -12.00 -24.60 6.32
N VAL A 180 -11.53 -25.62 7.05
CA VAL A 180 -12.34 -26.78 7.45
C VAL A 180 -12.45 -26.89 8.97
N PRO A 181 -13.55 -27.44 9.52
CA PRO A 181 -13.73 -27.55 10.97
C PRO A 181 -12.93 -28.71 11.58
N GLU A 182 -12.47 -29.66 10.77
CA GLU A 182 -11.72 -30.84 11.19
C GLU A 182 -10.34 -30.85 10.55
N LYS A 183 -9.33 -31.31 11.30
CA LYS A 183 -7.96 -31.38 10.82
C LYS A 183 -7.82 -32.39 9.70
N THR A 184 -7.20 -31.99 8.59
CA THR A 184 -6.86 -32.89 7.48
C THR A 184 -5.35 -32.83 7.20
N ASP A 185 -4.84 -33.77 6.41
CA ASP A 185 -3.44 -33.74 5.98
C ASP A 185 -3.10 -32.48 5.15
N LYS A 186 -4.09 -31.89 4.48
CA LYS A 186 -3.94 -30.68 3.66
C LYS A 186 -4.14 -29.40 4.46
N GLN A 187 -4.82 -29.45 5.59
CA GLN A 187 -5.08 -28.32 6.49
C GLN A 187 -4.59 -28.65 7.90
N PRO A 188 -3.27 -28.59 8.15
CA PRO A 188 -2.71 -28.99 9.45
C PRO A 188 -2.76 -27.87 10.50
N HIS A 189 -2.95 -26.62 10.10
CA HIS A 189 -2.74 -25.44 10.95
C HIS A 189 -4.02 -24.95 11.61
N GLU A 190 -3.94 -24.64 12.90
CA GLU A 190 -5.07 -24.17 13.69
C GLU A 190 -5.21 -22.63 13.63
N ALA A 191 -6.41 -22.15 13.34
CA ALA A 191 -6.81 -20.75 13.49
C ALA A 191 -8.07 -20.65 14.36
N LYS A 192 -7.97 -19.86 15.43
CA LYS A 192 -9.07 -19.63 16.37
C LYS A 192 -9.95 -18.49 15.87
N ILE A 193 -11.23 -18.79 15.65
CA ILE A 193 -12.28 -17.86 15.21
C ILE A 193 -13.36 -17.85 16.29
N ASP A 194 -13.47 -16.78 17.08
CA ASP A 194 -14.58 -16.58 18.02
C ASP A 194 -14.88 -17.83 18.88
N ASN A 195 -13.82 -18.39 19.48
CA ASN A 195 -13.80 -19.63 20.27
C ASN A 195 -14.05 -20.96 19.53
N LYS A 196 -14.18 -20.95 18.21
CA LYS A 196 -14.14 -22.15 17.38
C LYS A 196 -12.76 -22.31 16.75
N ILE A 197 -12.39 -23.56 16.56
CA ILE A 197 -11.15 -23.93 15.90
C ILE A 197 -11.47 -24.22 14.44
N THR A 198 -10.71 -23.63 13.54
CA THR A 198 -10.72 -23.97 12.11
C THR A 198 -9.33 -24.35 11.68
N PHE A 199 -9.25 -25.20 10.66
CA PHE A 199 -8.00 -25.68 10.12
C PHE A 199 -7.75 -25.08 8.74
N LEU A 200 -6.55 -24.55 8.57
CA LEU A 200 -6.06 -23.88 7.37
C LEU A 200 -4.93 -24.70 6.74
N ASP A 201 -4.83 -24.62 5.42
CA ASP A 201 -3.64 -25.08 4.69
C ASP A 201 -2.46 -24.13 4.92
N ASP A 202 -1.26 -24.59 4.59
CA ASP A 202 -0.01 -23.85 4.81
C ASP A 202 -0.02 -22.44 4.19
N LEU A 203 -0.59 -22.29 3.00
CA LEU A 203 -0.64 -21.03 2.26
C LEU A 203 -1.58 -20.04 2.94
N SER A 204 -2.79 -20.53 3.22
CA SER A 204 -3.83 -19.81 3.93
C SER A 204 -3.40 -19.36 5.32
N TYR A 205 -2.64 -20.20 6.02
CA TYR A 205 -2.10 -19.90 7.33
C TYR A 205 -1.01 -18.83 7.28
N GLU A 206 -0.13 -18.87 6.27
CA GLU A 206 0.87 -17.82 6.03
C GLU A 206 0.19 -16.47 5.78
N GLY A 207 -0.84 -16.41 4.93
CA GLY A 207 -1.62 -15.18 4.69
C GLY A 207 -2.33 -14.64 5.94
N TYR A 208 -2.85 -15.54 6.77
CA TYR A 208 -3.48 -15.21 8.05
C TYR A 208 -2.47 -14.60 9.04
N LEU A 209 -1.30 -15.22 9.23
CA LEU A 209 -0.25 -14.72 10.12
C LEU A 209 0.29 -13.36 9.67
N ILE A 210 0.51 -13.19 8.36
CA ILE A 210 0.95 -11.91 7.80
C ILE A 210 -0.09 -10.81 8.09
N PHE A 211 -1.38 -11.08 7.87
CA PHE A 211 -2.42 -10.08 8.14
C PHE A 211 -2.51 -9.71 9.62
N LYS A 212 -2.42 -10.72 10.48
CA LYS A 212 -2.41 -10.54 11.93
C LYS A 212 -1.24 -9.69 12.38
N ASP A 213 -0.03 -9.96 11.89
CA ASP A 213 1.16 -9.17 12.21
C ASP A 213 1.07 -7.74 11.68
N LEU A 214 0.50 -7.53 10.49
CA LEU A 214 0.24 -6.18 9.99
C LEU A 214 -0.66 -5.39 10.95
N CYS A 215 -1.69 -6.02 11.52
CA CYS A 215 -2.54 -5.41 12.55
C CYS A 215 -1.78 -5.19 13.86
N ASN A 216 -0.94 -6.13 14.31
CA ASN A 216 -0.13 -5.98 15.52
C ASN A 216 0.83 -4.80 15.44
N ILE A 217 1.44 -4.58 14.26
CA ILE A 217 2.33 -3.44 14.00
C ILE A 217 1.61 -2.11 14.20
N LEU A 218 0.30 -2.02 13.91
CA LEU A 218 -0.48 -0.80 14.15
C LEU A 218 -0.63 -0.46 15.65
N ASN A 219 -0.66 -1.50 16.50
CA ASN A 219 -0.77 -1.38 17.96
C ASN A 219 0.59 -1.44 18.67
N GLU A 220 1.69 -1.24 17.93
CA GLU A 220 3.07 -1.34 18.46
C GLU A 220 3.37 -2.67 19.17
N SER A 221 2.63 -3.72 18.82
CA SER A 221 2.78 -5.07 19.35
C SER A 221 3.77 -5.87 18.49
N PRO A 222 4.51 -6.84 19.09
CA PRO A 222 5.51 -7.59 18.35
C PRO A 222 4.86 -8.45 17.25
N ALA A 223 5.46 -8.44 16.07
CA ALA A 223 5.12 -9.35 14.98
C ALA A 223 5.74 -10.74 15.22
N SER A 224 4.99 -11.78 14.89
CA SER A 224 5.38 -13.18 15.13
C SER A 224 6.03 -13.84 13.91
N PHE A 225 5.41 -13.68 12.74
CA PHE A 225 5.86 -14.21 11.46
C PHE A 225 6.75 -13.23 10.71
N LEU A 226 6.41 -11.94 10.72
CA LEU A 226 7.20 -10.86 10.13
C LEU A 226 8.35 -10.37 11.05
N GLU A 227 8.78 -11.21 11.99
CA GLU A 227 9.87 -10.90 12.92
C GLU A 227 11.15 -10.52 12.15
N GLY A 228 11.77 -9.40 12.52
CA GLY A 228 12.98 -8.89 11.88
C GLY A 228 12.77 -8.11 10.57
N ILE A 229 11.52 -7.95 10.10
CA ILE A 229 11.18 -7.12 8.94
C ILE A 229 10.77 -5.72 9.43
N PRO A 230 11.57 -4.67 9.19
CA PRO A 230 11.27 -3.32 9.68
C PRO A 230 10.13 -2.68 8.87
N LEU A 231 8.89 -2.86 9.33
CA LEU A 231 7.72 -2.20 8.75
C LEU A 231 7.25 -1.03 9.61
N LYS A 232 6.96 0.10 8.97
CA LYS A 232 6.42 1.29 9.64
C LYS A 232 4.89 1.16 9.74
N PRO A 233 4.25 1.53 10.88
CA PRO A 233 2.80 1.47 11.01
C PRO A 233 2.03 2.21 9.91
N LEU A 234 2.56 3.37 9.48
CA LEU A 234 1.98 4.15 8.38
C LEU A 234 1.92 3.36 7.05
N ALA A 235 2.96 2.57 6.76
CA ALA A 235 3.01 1.72 5.58
C ALA A 235 2.10 0.49 5.74
N SER A 236 2.01 -0.07 6.95
CA SER A 236 1.10 -1.17 7.26
C SER A 236 -0.37 -0.81 7.00
N LEU A 237 -0.82 0.40 7.33
CA LEU A 237 -2.17 0.87 6.98
C LEU A 237 -2.42 0.87 5.46
N GLU A 238 -1.42 1.28 4.66
CA GLU A 238 -1.53 1.27 3.20
C GLU A 238 -1.54 -0.16 2.63
N PHE A 239 -0.73 -1.06 3.19
CA PHE A 239 -0.74 -2.47 2.80
C PHE A 239 -2.09 -3.10 3.11
N ILE A 240 -2.61 -2.89 4.33
CA ILE A 240 -3.92 -3.37 4.75
C ILE A 240 -4.99 -2.85 3.80
N HIS A 241 -5.07 -1.53 3.58
CA HIS A 241 -6.02 -0.92 2.65
C HIS A 241 -5.93 -1.55 1.25
N THR A 242 -4.72 -1.67 0.70
CA THR A 242 -4.50 -2.21 -0.66
C THR A 242 -5.01 -3.64 -0.77
N VAL A 243 -4.68 -4.48 0.20
CA VAL A 243 -5.04 -5.90 0.21
C VAL A 243 -6.56 -6.10 0.38
N ILE A 244 -7.18 -5.46 1.38
CA ILE A 244 -8.62 -5.62 1.62
C ILE A 244 -9.47 -5.00 0.50
N ASN A 245 -8.94 -3.99 -0.20
CA ASN A 245 -9.63 -3.36 -1.32
C ASN A 245 -9.49 -4.17 -2.62
N ASN A 246 -8.38 -4.85 -2.85
CA ASN A 246 -8.12 -5.55 -4.11
C ASN A 246 -8.60 -7.01 -4.07
N GLN A 247 -8.40 -7.74 -2.96
CA GLN A 247 -8.79 -9.14 -2.82
C GLN A 247 -10.10 -9.32 -2.04
N ARG A 248 -11.15 -8.59 -2.42
CA ARG A 248 -12.42 -8.54 -1.65
C ARG A 248 -13.08 -9.91 -1.52
N ASP A 249 -13.06 -10.70 -2.58
CA ASP A 249 -13.73 -12.00 -2.61
C ASP A 249 -13.04 -13.01 -1.69
N LEU A 250 -11.71 -13.00 -1.64
CA LEU A 250 -10.92 -13.75 -0.65
C LEU A 250 -11.31 -13.38 0.79
N PHE A 251 -11.33 -12.09 1.15
CA PHE A 251 -11.64 -11.70 2.53
C PHE A 251 -13.10 -11.97 2.90
N ARG A 252 -14.06 -11.83 1.97
CA ARG A 252 -15.48 -12.09 2.25
C ARG A 252 -15.82 -13.57 2.38
N SER A 253 -15.11 -14.43 1.65
CA SER A 253 -15.27 -15.89 1.71
C SER A 253 -14.64 -16.50 2.98
N ARG A 254 -13.63 -15.84 3.56
CA ARG A 254 -12.82 -16.37 4.66
C ARG A 254 -13.19 -15.82 6.04
N PRO A 255 -13.84 -16.63 6.90
CA PRO A 255 -14.26 -16.19 8.23
C PRO A 255 -13.08 -15.91 9.17
N ASP A 256 -11.94 -16.57 8.97
CA ASP A 256 -10.70 -16.37 9.74
C ASP A 256 -10.12 -14.97 9.53
N LEU A 257 -10.14 -14.45 8.30
CA LEU A 257 -9.69 -13.10 7.99
C LEU A 257 -10.68 -12.04 8.49
N ILE A 258 -11.99 -12.28 8.33
CA ILE A 258 -13.02 -11.41 8.90
C ILE A 258 -12.88 -11.32 10.43
N PHE A 259 -12.52 -12.41 11.10
CA PHE A 259 -12.28 -12.38 12.54
C PHE A 259 -11.12 -11.45 12.92
N LEU A 260 -10.03 -11.41 12.13
CA LEU A 260 -8.95 -10.45 12.35
C LEU A 260 -9.41 -8.99 12.19
N PHE A 261 -10.41 -8.72 11.33
CA PHE A 261 -10.99 -7.38 11.26
C PHE A 261 -11.62 -6.97 12.60
N LYS A 262 -12.37 -7.88 13.21
CA LYS A 262 -13.10 -7.63 14.46
C LYS A 262 -12.17 -7.51 15.66
N ASP A 263 -11.27 -8.47 15.78
CA ASP A 263 -10.47 -8.66 17.00
C ASP A 263 -9.22 -7.76 17.01
N HIS A 264 -8.66 -7.43 15.85
CA HIS A 264 -7.42 -6.67 15.76
C HIS A 264 -7.60 -5.36 14.99
N LEU A 265 -8.08 -5.39 13.74
CA LEU A 265 -8.04 -4.20 12.85
C LEU A 265 -8.92 -3.06 13.35
N VAL A 266 -10.22 -3.30 13.58
CA VAL A 266 -11.17 -2.26 13.99
C VAL A 266 -10.76 -1.62 15.33
N PRO A 267 -10.39 -2.39 16.37
CA PRO A 267 -9.82 -1.82 17.60
C PRO A 267 -8.59 -0.94 17.34
N SER A 268 -7.68 -1.38 16.47
CA SER A 268 -6.48 -0.60 16.10
C SER A 268 -6.87 0.73 15.45
N LEU A 269 -7.80 0.71 14.50
CA LEU A 269 -8.26 1.92 13.79
C LEU A 269 -8.91 2.91 14.77
N LEU A 270 -9.74 2.43 15.69
CA LEU A 270 -10.35 3.27 16.72
C LEU A 270 -9.31 3.87 17.66
N HIS A 271 -8.31 3.09 18.07
CA HIS A 271 -7.19 3.59 18.87
C HIS A 271 -6.43 4.72 18.16
N ILE A 272 -6.18 4.55 16.85
CA ILE A 272 -5.50 5.55 16.02
C ILE A 272 -6.32 6.85 15.93
N LEU A 273 -7.63 6.75 15.66
CA LEU A 273 -8.47 7.94 15.54
C LEU A 273 -8.68 8.67 16.88
N ASN A 274 -8.65 7.94 18.00
CA ASN A 274 -8.81 8.49 19.34
C ASN A 274 -7.50 8.99 19.97
N SER A 275 -6.39 8.94 19.23
CA SER A 275 -5.08 9.38 19.74
C SER A 275 -5.08 10.89 20.02
N PRO A 276 -4.55 11.35 21.17
CA PRO A 276 -4.48 12.78 21.50
C PRO A 276 -3.54 13.55 20.55
N THR A 277 -2.54 12.88 19.99
CA THR A 277 -1.61 13.46 19.02
C THR A 277 -1.99 13.00 17.62
N LYS A 278 -2.93 13.73 16.99
CA LYS A 278 -3.44 13.40 15.65
C LYS A 278 -2.38 13.70 14.58
N SER A 279 -1.75 12.66 14.05
CA SER A 279 -0.87 12.76 12.88
C SER A 279 -1.71 12.77 11.61
N PHE A 280 -1.73 13.89 10.87
CA PHE A 280 -2.44 14.02 9.59
C PHE A 280 -2.25 12.82 8.65
N PRO A 281 -1.01 12.39 8.28
CA PRO A 281 -0.84 11.28 7.36
C PRO A 281 -1.37 9.95 7.90
N TYR A 282 -1.33 9.74 9.21
CA TYR A 282 -1.83 8.53 9.87
C TYR A 282 -3.37 8.50 9.88
N PHE A 283 -3.98 9.65 10.17
CA PHE A 283 -5.43 9.84 10.21
C PHE A 283 -6.07 9.63 8.83
N VAL A 284 -5.51 10.24 7.77
CA VAL A 284 -5.98 10.05 6.38
C VAL A 284 -5.99 8.57 5.99
N ARG A 285 -4.93 7.84 6.32
CA ARG A 285 -4.79 6.41 5.96
C ARG A 285 -5.72 5.53 6.77
N CYS A 286 -5.87 5.84 8.06
CA CYS A 286 -6.84 5.17 8.93
C CYS A 286 -8.27 5.34 8.38
N LEU A 287 -8.68 6.55 8.03
CA LEU A 287 -9.99 6.82 7.46
C LEU A 287 -10.22 6.10 6.12
N ARG A 288 -9.19 5.99 5.27
CA ARG A 288 -9.30 5.20 4.03
C ARG A 288 -9.56 3.72 4.28
N VAL A 289 -8.90 3.12 5.29
CA VAL A 289 -9.19 1.73 5.70
C VAL A 289 -10.63 1.62 6.21
N ILE A 290 -11.06 2.53 7.08
CA ILE A 290 -12.44 2.57 7.60
C ILE A 290 -13.46 2.70 6.47
N GLN A 291 -13.22 3.60 5.53
CA GLN A 291 -14.06 3.79 4.36
C GLN A 291 -14.19 2.50 3.56
N CYS A 292 -13.09 1.79 3.32
CA CYS A 292 -13.09 0.50 2.64
C CYS A 292 -13.90 -0.56 3.40
N LEU A 293 -13.80 -0.62 4.73
CA LEU A 293 -14.59 -1.52 5.57
C LEU A 293 -16.09 -1.23 5.46
N LEU A 294 -16.47 0.04 5.57
CA LEU A 294 -17.86 0.49 5.49
C LEU A 294 -18.45 0.37 4.08
N MET A 295 -17.62 0.38 3.03
CA MET A 295 -18.09 0.19 1.66
C MET A 295 -18.35 -1.26 1.29
N TYR A 296 -17.56 -2.20 1.81
CA TYR A 296 -17.52 -3.58 1.27
C TYR A 296 -17.78 -4.69 2.27
N TYR A 297 -17.74 -4.42 3.59
CA TYR A 297 -17.74 -5.46 4.62
C TYR A 297 -18.82 -5.30 5.70
N VAL A 298 -19.73 -4.33 5.58
CA VAL A 298 -20.81 -4.05 6.56
C VAL A 298 -21.65 -5.29 6.86
N ASP A 299 -21.91 -6.12 5.85
CA ASP A 299 -22.66 -7.36 5.97
C ASP A 299 -22.01 -8.44 6.85
N LYS A 300 -20.69 -8.38 7.02
CA LYS A 300 -19.90 -9.28 7.88
C LYS A 300 -19.48 -8.65 9.21
N LEU A 301 -19.47 -7.32 9.26
CA LEU A 301 -18.99 -6.48 10.36
C LEU A 301 -20.10 -5.59 10.94
N GLU A 302 -21.28 -6.16 11.24
CA GLU A 302 -22.45 -5.34 11.63
C GLU A 302 -22.18 -4.51 12.90
N ILE A 303 -21.68 -5.13 13.96
CA ILE A 303 -21.40 -4.43 15.23
C ILE A 303 -20.25 -3.42 15.04
N GLU A 304 -19.19 -3.87 14.39
CA GLU A 304 -17.99 -3.05 14.18
C GLU A 304 -18.27 -1.84 13.28
N SER A 305 -19.13 -2.00 12.27
CA SER A 305 -19.54 -0.91 11.38
C SER A 305 -20.42 0.11 12.10
N GLU A 306 -21.32 -0.33 12.98
CA GLU A 306 -22.09 0.58 13.84
C GLU A 306 -21.17 1.42 14.73
N VAL A 307 -20.19 0.77 15.38
CA VAL A 307 -19.20 1.46 16.23
C VAL A 307 -18.37 2.44 15.42
N LEU A 308 -17.86 2.05 14.26
CA LEU A 308 -17.08 2.94 13.38
C LEU A 308 -17.90 4.15 12.95
N LEU A 309 -19.14 3.96 12.49
CA LEU A 309 -20.02 5.05 12.05
C LEU A 309 -20.37 5.99 13.21
N SER A 310 -20.69 5.44 14.39
CA SER A 310 -20.94 6.23 15.59
C SER A 310 -19.70 7.02 16.02
N PHE A 311 -18.50 6.45 15.88
CA PHE A 311 -17.25 7.14 16.19
C PHE A 311 -16.96 8.29 15.20
N LEU A 312 -17.22 8.09 13.90
CA LEU A 312 -17.13 9.17 12.91
C LEU A 312 -18.09 10.32 13.23
N ASN A 313 -19.34 10.02 13.64
CA ASN A 313 -20.30 11.03 14.08
C ASN A 313 -19.78 11.83 15.30
N HIS A 314 -19.21 11.12 16.29
CA HIS A 314 -18.61 11.74 17.47
C HIS A 314 -17.42 12.65 17.11
N LEU A 315 -16.51 12.22 16.23
CA LEU A 315 -15.41 13.08 15.76
C LEU A 315 -15.90 14.37 15.10
N LEU A 316 -17.04 14.30 14.40
CA LEU A 316 -17.63 15.41 13.68
C LEU A 316 -18.24 16.44 14.64
N LEU A 317 -18.91 15.97 15.70
CA LEU A 317 -19.57 16.80 16.71
C LEU A 317 -18.64 17.25 17.85
N ASN A 318 -17.51 16.60 18.07
CA ASN A 318 -16.62 16.94 19.16
C ASN A 318 -16.06 18.37 19.05
N GLU A 319 -16.26 19.15 20.11
CA GLU A 319 -15.71 20.48 20.27
C GLU A 319 -14.42 20.41 21.10
N GLU A 320 -13.39 19.70 20.60
CA GLU A 320 -12.08 19.76 21.27
C GLU A 320 -11.50 21.18 21.11
N ASN A 321 -11.20 21.79 22.27
CA ASN A 321 -10.70 23.15 22.49
C ASN A 321 -9.77 23.67 21.39
N ILE A 322 -10.28 24.55 20.52
CA ILE A 322 -9.46 25.41 19.69
C ILE A 322 -8.72 26.37 20.64
N PRO A 323 -7.38 26.34 20.75
CA PRO A 323 -6.65 27.32 21.56
C PRO A 323 -7.02 28.73 21.09
N GLN A 324 -7.52 29.54 22.03
CA GLN A 324 -8.15 30.85 21.81
C GLN A 324 -7.28 31.91 21.13
N GLU A 325 -6.03 31.61 20.77
CA GLU A 325 -5.07 32.59 20.25
C GLU A 325 -4.98 32.61 18.70
N TRP A 326 -5.56 31.63 18.01
CA TRP A 326 -5.64 31.59 16.53
C TRP A 326 -7.06 31.37 15.99
N ALA A 327 -8.06 31.49 16.87
CA ALA A 327 -9.49 31.28 16.58
C ALA A 327 -10.10 32.39 15.73
N THR A 328 -9.59 32.56 14.51
CA THR A 328 -10.30 33.17 13.39
C THR A 328 -10.73 32.02 12.47
N LYS A 329 -11.91 31.44 12.75
CA LYS A 329 -12.71 30.60 11.83
C LYS A 329 -12.01 29.41 11.12
N SER A 330 -10.84 28.94 11.54
CA SER A 330 -10.18 27.81 10.86
C SER A 330 -10.72 26.49 11.38
N PHE A 331 -11.37 25.76 10.49
CA PHE A 331 -11.99 24.47 10.76
C PHE A 331 -10.94 23.38 10.95
N SER A 332 -11.13 22.49 11.93
CA SER A 332 -10.15 21.43 12.19
C SER A 332 -10.06 20.47 11.00
N TRP A 333 -8.84 20.20 10.53
CA TRP A 333 -8.58 19.40 9.33
C TRP A 333 -9.10 17.95 9.47
N ASP A 334 -9.16 17.42 10.69
CA ASP A 334 -9.64 16.07 10.97
C ASP A 334 -11.13 15.92 10.65
N LYS A 335 -11.94 16.93 10.98
CA LYS A 335 -13.36 16.99 10.63
C LYS A 335 -13.60 17.07 9.13
N ILE A 336 -12.74 17.79 8.38
CA ILE A 336 -12.84 17.83 6.90
C ILE A 336 -12.64 16.42 6.34
N LEU A 337 -11.65 15.69 6.85
CA LEU A 337 -11.37 14.33 6.39
C LEU A 337 -12.51 13.36 6.74
N VAL A 338 -13.17 13.53 7.90
CA VAL A 338 -14.37 12.75 8.23
C VAL A 338 -15.50 13.07 7.25
N LEU A 339 -15.75 14.35 6.95
CA LEU A 339 -16.76 14.76 5.96
C LEU A 339 -16.46 14.21 4.57
N GLU A 340 -15.20 14.21 4.14
CA GLU A 340 -14.75 13.61 2.88
C GLU A 340 -15.00 12.09 2.87
N THR A 341 -14.72 11.42 3.98
CA THR A 341 -14.96 9.98 4.16
C THR A 341 -16.45 9.65 4.04
N LEU A 342 -17.30 10.43 4.72
CA LEU A 342 -18.75 10.30 4.65
C LEU A 342 -19.26 10.60 3.23
N LEU A 343 -18.76 11.65 2.58
CA LEU A 343 -19.12 11.98 1.20
C LEU A 343 -18.82 10.81 0.25
N GLY A 344 -17.64 10.19 0.38
CA GLY A 344 -17.31 9.01 -0.42
C GLY A 344 -18.23 7.82 -0.13
N LEU A 345 -18.67 7.63 1.12
CA LEU A 345 -19.65 6.61 1.48
C LEU A 345 -21.03 6.89 0.85
N PHE A 346 -21.53 8.13 0.94
CA PHE A 346 -22.81 8.54 0.34
C PHE A 346 -22.81 8.48 -1.19
N ASN A 347 -21.66 8.70 -1.83
CA ASN A 347 -21.51 8.54 -3.27
C ASN A 347 -21.62 7.06 -3.72
N ASN A 348 -21.48 6.10 -2.80
CA ASN A 348 -21.65 4.68 -3.08
C ASN A 348 -23.05 4.20 -2.63
N PHE A 349 -24.00 4.21 -3.56
CA PHE A 349 -25.38 3.78 -3.29
C PHE A 349 -25.48 2.35 -2.74
N SER A 350 -24.63 1.42 -3.21
CA SER A 350 -24.65 0.03 -2.73
C SER A 350 -24.27 -0.08 -1.25
N ALA A 351 -23.31 0.74 -0.80
CA ALA A 351 -22.89 0.77 0.60
C ALA A 351 -24.01 1.34 1.48
N ILE A 352 -24.62 2.45 1.07
CA ILE A 352 -25.75 3.06 1.79
C ILE A 352 -26.96 2.12 1.86
N LEU A 353 -27.28 1.44 0.74
CA LEU A 353 -28.35 0.44 0.72
C LEU A 353 -28.07 -0.69 1.71
N THR A 354 -26.84 -1.21 1.73
CA THR A 354 -26.44 -2.27 2.67
C THR A 354 -26.55 -1.80 4.12
N ILE A 355 -26.12 -0.58 4.43
CA ILE A 355 -26.26 0.02 5.77
C ILE A 355 -27.75 0.12 6.14
N TYR A 356 -28.59 0.66 5.25
CA TYR A 356 -30.03 0.77 5.50
C TYR A 356 -30.67 -0.61 5.75
N GLU A 357 -30.38 -1.60 4.91
CA GLU A 357 -30.92 -2.96 5.04
C GLU A 357 -30.50 -3.65 6.34
N LYS A 358 -29.27 -3.40 6.80
CA LYS A 358 -28.70 -4.05 7.99
C LYS A 358 -29.07 -3.39 9.31
N PHE A 359 -29.32 -2.08 9.29
CA PHE A 359 -29.61 -1.29 10.50
C PHE A 359 -31.04 -0.73 10.45
N ASP A 360 -31.29 0.32 9.67
CA ASP A 360 -32.51 1.14 9.68
C ASP A 360 -33.79 0.40 9.23
N ASN A 361 -33.66 -0.65 8.41
CA ASN A 361 -34.80 -1.48 8.00
C ASN A 361 -35.28 -2.42 9.14
N SER A 362 -34.45 -2.64 10.16
CA SER A 362 -34.81 -3.48 11.31
C SER A 362 -35.50 -2.66 12.40
N LYS A 363 -36.68 -3.11 12.84
CA LYS A 363 -37.42 -2.45 13.92
C LYS A 363 -36.72 -2.49 15.29
N THR A 364 -35.75 -3.39 15.47
CA THR A 364 -35.07 -3.62 16.76
C THR A 364 -33.71 -2.97 16.86
N LYS A 365 -33.11 -2.59 15.71
CA LYS A 365 -31.76 -2.02 15.68
C LYS A 365 -31.82 -0.50 15.63
N LYS A 366 -30.68 0.14 15.89
CA LYS A 366 -30.53 1.58 15.79
C LYS A 366 -30.64 2.02 14.32
N ASN A 367 -31.27 3.18 14.10
CA ASN A 367 -31.31 3.81 12.78
C ASN A 367 -30.00 4.59 12.55
N VAL A 368 -28.96 3.87 12.13
CA VAL A 368 -27.60 4.39 11.94
C VAL A 368 -27.58 5.44 10.83
N LEU A 369 -28.24 5.18 9.70
CA LEU A 369 -28.27 6.13 8.58
C LEU A 369 -29.01 7.42 8.96
N LEU A 370 -30.14 7.29 9.65
CA LEU A 370 -30.87 8.45 10.19
C LEU A 370 -29.99 9.26 11.16
N GLU A 371 -29.27 8.62 12.06
CA GLU A 371 -28.36 9.30 13.00
C GLU A 371 -27.24 10.04 12.28
N MET A 372 -26.66 9.46 11.23
CA MET A 372 -25.66 10.12 10.41
C MET A 372 -26.22 11.38 9.74
N LEU A 373 -27.41 11.30 9.14
CA LEU A 373 -28.07 12.45 8.51
C LEU A 373 -28.40 13.55 9.54
N ASN A 374 -28.90 13.17 10.72
CA ASN A 374 -29.14 14.11 11.81
C ASN A 374 -27.84 14.76 12.29
N THR A 375 -26.75 13.99 12.40
CA THR A 375 -25.43 14.49 12.77
C THR A 375 -24.93 15.52 11.76
N LEU A 376 -25.06 15.24 10.46
CA LEU A 376 -24.71 16.18 9.41
C LEU A 376 -25.59 17.45 9.45
N GLN A 377 -26.89 17.31 9.70
CA GLN A 377 -27.80 18.45 9.85
C GLN A 377 -27.39 19.35 11.03
N VAL A 378 -27.14 18.74 12.20
CA VAL A 378 -26.66 19.44 13.39
C VAL A 378 -25.34 20.13 13.10
N PHE A 379 -24.41 19.43 12.48
CA PHE A 379 -23.12 20.00 12.10
C PHE A 379 -23.26 21.20 11.15
N ILE A 380 -24.09 21.09 10.11
CA ILE A 380 -24.36 22.20 9.18
C ILE A 380 -25.02 23.38 9.90
N SER A 381 -25.94 23.13 10.85
CA SER A 381 -26.59 24.22 11.60
C SER A 381 -25.60 25.02 12.45
N HIS A 382 -24.62 24.35 13.06
CA HIS A 382 -23.57 25.01 13.84
C HIS A 382 -22.53 25.70 12.94
N ASN A 383 -22.39 25.25 11.68
CA ASN A 383 -21.43 25.76 10.72
C ASN A 383 -22.13 26.36 9.48
N SER A 384 -23.24 27.07 9.67
CA SER A 384 -24.07 27.62 8.59
C SER A 384 -23.31 28.58 7.67
N TYR A 385 -22.24 29.19 8.18
CA TYR A 385 -21.30 30.00 7.41
C TYR A 385 -20.57 29.21 6.29
N LEU A 386 -20.46 27.88 6.37
CA LEU A 386 -19.86 27.04 5.32
C LEU A 386 -20.75 26.87 4.10
N VAL A 387 -22.08 26.98 4.28
CA VAL A 387 -23.08 26.83 3.22
C VAL A 387 -23.45 28.19 2.61
N THR A 388 -23.20 29.27 3.35
CA THR A 388 -23.50 30.62 2.90
C THR A 388 -22.29 31.15 2.14
N GLU A 389 -22.41 31.36 0.83
CA GLU A 389 -21.44 32.12 0.01
C GLU A 389 -21.43 33.61 0.41
N ALA A 390 -21.14 33.92 1.67
CA ALA A 390 -20.98 35.29 2.13
C ALA A 390 -19.53 35.72 1.87
N LEU A 391 -19.32 36.47 0.78
CA LEU A 391 -18.13 37.32 0.64
C LEU A 391 -18.16 38.36 1.78
N GLU A 392 -17.46 38.10 2.87
CA GLU A 392 -17.24 39.11 3.91
C GLU A 392 -16.22 40.14 3.39
N PRO A 393 -16.59 41.43 3.26
CA PRO A 393 -15.62 42.46 2.91
C PRO A 393 -14.61 42.59 4.04
N ILE A 394 -13.32 42.56 3.69
CA ILE A 394 -12.21 42.78 4.63
C ILE A 394 -12.43 44.13 5.32
N THR A 395 -12.67 44.10 6.63
CA THR A 395 -12.75 45.33 7.43
C THR A 395 -11.36 45.95 7.52
N ALA A 396 -11.28 47.24 7.22
CA ALA A 396 -10.06 47.96 6.83
C ALA A 396 -9.05 48.20 7.97
N ASN A 397 -8.46 47.15 8.54
CA ASN A 397 -7.42 47.24 9.57
C ASN A 397 -6.14 46.44 9.25
N HIS A 398 -5.82 46.20 7.97
CA HIS A 398 -4.53 45.60 7.57
C HIS A 398 -3.54 46.67 7.09
N SER A 399 -2.29 46.57 7.55
CA SER A 399 -1.18 47.42 7.09
C SER A 399 -0.83 47.16 5.62
N PRO A 400 -0.35 48.16 4.86
CA PRO A 400 -0.16 48.05 3.40
C PRO A 400 0.93 47.05 2.95
N SER A 401 1.65 46.42 3.88
CA SER A 401 2.73 45.47 3.62
C SER A 401 2.26 44.08 3.19
N ASP A 402 0.98 43.74 3.40
CA ASP A 402 0.49 42.36 3.29
C ASP A 402 -0.19 42.05 1.95
N TYR A 403 -0.09 42.96 0.97
CA TYR A 403 -0.74 42.83 -0.33
C TYR A 403 0.21 42.38 -1.44
N ILE A 404 -0.07 41.23 -2.05
CA ILE A 404 0.64 40.76 -3.25
C ILE A 404 0.23 41.63 -4.46
N SER A 405 1.24 42.26 -5.08
CA SER A 405 1.12 42.95 -6.37
C SER A 405 0.76 41.96 -7.49
N LYS A 406 -0.28 42.29 -8.26
CA LYS A 406 -0.92 41.54 -9.36
C LYS A 406 -0.02 41.01 -10.51
N LYS A 407 1.31 41.07 -10.44
CA LYS A 407 2.17 40.80 -11.60
C LYS A 407 2.59 39.33 -11.81
N SER A 408 2.24 38.36 -10.94
CA SER A 408 2.77 36.99 -11.10
C SER A 408 1.88 35.79 -10.72
N SER A 409 0.59 35.96 -10.39
CA SER A 409 -0.28 34.81 -10.03
C SER A 409 -1.33 34.51 -11.11
N SER A 410 -1.17 33.40 -11.81
CA SER A 410 -2.15 32.83 -12.75
C SER A 410 -2.94 31.70 -12.07
N TYR A 411 -3.83 32.05 -11.14
CA TYR A 411 -4.78 31.11 -10.55
C TYR A 411 -6.18 31.71 -10.67
N GLU A 412 -6.96 31.20 -11.61
CA GLU A 412 -8.38 31.53 -11.76
C GLU A 412 -9.22 30.51 -10.99
N SER A 413 -10.08 30.99 -10.10
CA SER A 413 -11.01 30.17 -9.31
C SER A 413 -12.14 29.62 -10.21
N PRO A 414 -12.70 28.42 -9.95
CA PRO A 414 -13.74 27.82 -10.80
C PRO A 414 -15.03 28.65 -10.96
N CYS A 415 -15.31 29.57 -10.02
CA CYS A 415 -16.48 30.44 -10.07
C CYS A 415 -16.42 31.54 -11.15
N TRP A 416 -15.27 31.76 -11.81
CA TRP A 416 -15.17 32.76 -12.89
C TRP A 416 -15.70 32.26 -14.23
N ILE A 417 -15.89 30.95 -14.40
CA ILE A 417 -16.39 30.36 -15.65
C ILE A 417 -17.91 30.61 -15.81
N THR A 418 -18.65 30.78 -14.72
CA THR A 418 -20.11 31.04 -14.78
C THR A 418 -20.47 32.50 -15.04
N SER A 419 -19.56 33.44 -14.78
CA SER A 419 -19.77 34.89 -14.97
C SER A 419 -19.48 35.39 -16.39
N THR A 420 -18.89 34.59 -17.28
CA THR A 420 -18.45 35.03 -18.62
C THR A 420 -19.40 34.60 -19.75
N LYS A 421 -20.52 33.93 -19.45
CA LYS A 421 -21.53 33.59 -20.47
C LYS A 421 -22.48 34.78 -20.74
N PRO A 422 -22.80 35.12 -22.01
CA PRO A 422 -23.34 36.44 -22.36
C PRO A 422 -24.84 36.66 -22.05
N ASN A 423 -25.54 35.71 -21.42
CA ASN A 423 -27.00 35.69 -21.36
C ASN A 423 -27.59 35.57 -19.95
N HIS A 424 -27.19 36.45 -19.03
CA HIS A 424 -27.98 36.69 -17.80
C HIS A 424 -28.10 38.20 -17.54
N PRO A 425 -29.32 38.74 -17.34
CA PRO A 425 -29.49 40.17 -17.13
C PRO A 425 -29.24 40.56 -15.67
N LEU A 426 -28.55 41.69 -15.50
CA LEU A 426 -28.47 42.55 -14.33
C LEU A 426 -27.65 42.05 -13.13
N LEU A 427 -26.40 42.52 -13.05
CA LEU A 427 -25.86 43.28 -11.91
C LEU A 427 -24.48 43.85 -12.31
N TYR A 428 -24.47 45.13 -12.70
CA TYR A 428 -23.24 45.90 -12.88
C TYR A 428 -22.60 46.14 -11.50
N PHE A 429 -21.61 45.33 -11.11
CA PHE A 429 -20.70 45.69 -10.03
C PHE A 429 -19.50 46.45 -10.59
N LYS A 430 -19.24 47.65 -10.07
CA LYS A 430 -18.03 48.44 -10.36
C LYS A 430 -16.77 47.60 -10.04
N PRO A 431 -15.67 47.75 -10.81
CA PRO A 431 -14.44 47.01 -10.57
C PRO A 431 -13.80 47.54 -9.29
N THR A 432 -13.95 46.81 -8.20
CA THR A 432 -13.25 47.08 -6.94
C THR A 432 -12.11 46.06 -6.84
N PRO A 433 -10.85 46.46 -6.67
CA PRO A 433 -9.73 45.52 -6.64
C PRO A 433 -9.73 44.78 -5.29
N TYR A 434 -10.04 43.49 -5.31
CA TYR A 434 -9.83 42.60 -4.18
C TYR A 434 -8.40 42.05 -4.22
N TYR A 435 -7.69 42.10 -3.10
CA TYR A 435 -6.37 41.52 -2.94
C TYR A 435 -6.50 40.21 -2.15
N LEU A 436 -5.85 39.15 -2.65
CA LEU A 436 -5.69 37.89 -1.92
C LEU A 436 -4.54 38.08 -0.92
N ILE A 437 -4.84 37.95 0.37
CA ILE A 437 -3.85 37.79 1.41
C ILE A 437 -3.82 36.29 1.74
N PHE A 438 -2.68 35.65 1.58
CA PHE A 438 -2.42 34.33 2.14
C PHE A 438 -1.75 34.54 3.50
N SER A 439 -2.39 34.06 4.56
CA SER A 439 -1.81 33.92 5.90
C SER A 439 -1.73 32.45 6.26
#